data_AF-A0A0U1DTT2-F1
#
_entry.id   AF-A0A0U1DTT2-F1
#
_cell.length_a   1.000
_cell.length_b   1.000
_cell.length_c   1.000
_cell.angle_alpha   90.00
_cell.angle_beta   90.00
_cell.angle_gamma   90.00
#
_symmetry.space_group_name_H-M   'P 1'
#
loop_
_entity.id
_entity.type
_entity.pdbx_description
1 polymer ?
#
loop_
_entity_poly.entity_id
_entity_poly.type
_entity_poly.pdbx_seq_one_letter_code
_entity_poly.pdbx_strand_id
1 'polypeptide(L)'
;MNIDMAALHAIEADKGITVDVVVETIKSALLTAYRHTEGHEPDARIDIDRKTGVVKVIARQTDADGNLLHEWDDTPEGFGRIAATTARQVILQRLRDAENEKTYGEFAAHEATSSPE
;
A
#
# COMPACT_ATOMS: atom_id res chain seq x y z
N MET A 1 3.13 14.34 -9.71
CA MET A 1 1.73 13.85 -9.56
C MET A 1 1.68 13.10 -8.25
N ASN A 2 0.73 13.45 -7.39
CA ASN A 2 0.61 12.96 -6.03
C ASN A 2 -0.66 12.11 -5.90
N ILE A 3 -0.78 11.34 -4.83
CA ILE A 3 -2.02 10.62 -4.54
C ILE A 3 -3.16 11.62 -4.33
N ASP A 4 -4.31 11.34 -4.95
CA ASP A 4 -5.48 12.20 -4.90
C ASP A 4 -6.26 11.98 -3.58
N MET A 5 -5.92 12.77 -2.56
CA MET A 5 -6.52 12.67 -1.22
C MET A 5 -8.03 12.96 -1.24
N ALA A 6 -8.51 13.78 -2.19
CA ALA A 6 -9.93 14.08 -2.30
C ALA A 6 -10.76 12.82 -2.60
N ALA A 7 -10.23 11.93 -3.45
CA ALA A 7 -10.88 10.67 -3.79
C ALA A 7 -10.88 9.67 -2.61
N LEU A 8 -9.83 9.69 -1.78
CA LEU A 8 -9.78 8.91 -0.53
C LEU A 8 -10.86 9.35 0.45
N HIS A 9 -10.99 10.67 0.67
CA HIS A 9 -12.05 11.22 1.54
C HIS A 9 -13.47 10.97 1.01
N ALA A 10 -13.66 10.90 -0.31
CA ALA A 10 -14.95 10.59 -0.90
C ALA A 10 -15.42 9.16 -0.56
N ILE A 11 -14.51 8.18 -0.55
CA ILE A 11 -14.82 6.80 -0.14
C ILE A 11 -15.18 6.73 1.34
N GLU A 12 -14.47 7.49 2.18
CA GLU A 12 -14.74 7.55 3.62
C GLU A 12 -16.16 8.04 3.92
N ALA A 13 -16.60 9.11 3.24
CA ALA A 13 -17.93 9.67 3.42
C ALA A 13 -19.06 8.76 2.89
N ASP A 14 -18.82 8.01 1.82
CA ASP A 14 -19.85 7.23 1.12
C ASP A 14 -19.99 5.80 1.68
N LYS A 15 -18.87 5.14 1.99
CA LYS A 15 -18.81 3.72 2.35
C LYS A 15 -18.46 3.47 3.82
N GLY A 16 -18.07 4.50 4.58
CA GLY A 16 -17.59 4.36 5.96
C GLY A 16 -16.24 3.65 6.07
N ILE A 17 -15.51 3.51 4.97
CA ILE A 17 -14.15 2.96 4.95
C ILE A 17 -13.20 4.09 5.24
N THR A 18 -12.49 4.04 6.36
CA THR A 18 -11.55 5.09 6.74
C THR A 18 -10.44 5.24 5.70
N VAL A 19 -9.97 6.46 5.49
CA VAL A 19 -8.83 6.75 4.61
C VAL A 19 -7.62 5.87 4.96
N ASP A 20 -7.45 5.56 6.23
CA ASP A 20 -6.39 4.68 6.74
C ASP A 20 -6.39 3.29 6.10
N VAL A 21 -7.54 2.61 6.07
CA VAL A 21 -7.68 1.27 5.46
C VAL A 21 -7.34 1.28 3.97
N VAL A 22 -7.76 2.34 3.27
CA VAL A 22 -7.42 2.49 1.84
C VAL A 22 -5.94 2.75 1.66
N VAL A 23 -5.35 3.62 2.49
CA VAL A 23 -3.91 3.91 2.48
C VAL A 23 -3.10 2.64 2.78
N GLU A 24 -3.50 1.82 3.75
CA GLU A 24 -2.86 0.52 4.02
C GLU A 24 -2.92 -0.42 2.83
N THR A 25 -4.06 -0.49 2.14
CA THR A 25 -4.19 -1.28 0.91
C THR A 25 -3.22 -0.80 -0.17
N ILE A 26 -3.12 0.53 -0.35
CA ILE A 26 -2.22 1.14 -1.31
C ILE A 26 -0.76 0.85 -0.95
N LYS A 27 -0.39 0.95 0.34
CA LYS A 27 0.94 0.61 0.84
C LYS A 27 1.30 -0.83 0.50
N SER A 28 0.41 -1.79 0.76
CA SER A 28 0.66 -3.21 0.44
C SER A 28 0.81 -3.44 -1.07
N ALA A 29 -0.04 -2.82 -1.90
CA ALA A 29 0.07 -2.93 -3.35
C ALA A 29 1.37 -2.33 -3.88
N LEU A 30 1.80 -1.19 -3.34
CA LEU A 30 3.05 -0.54 -3.71
C LEU A 30 4.27 -1.27 -3.20
N LEU A 31 4.20 -1.85 -2.01
CA LEU A 31 5.25 -2.69 -1.47
C LEU A 31 5.50 -3.90 -2.38
N THR A 32 4.45 -4.55 -2.84
CA THR A 32 4.56 -5.64 -3.83
C THR A 32 5.22 -5.14 -5.12
N ALA A 33 4.80 -4.00 -5.67
CA ALA A 33 5.42 -3.44 -6.88
C ALA A 33 6.92 -3.12 -6.67
N TYR A 34 7.29 -2.59 -5.50
CA TYR A 34 8.68 -2.32 -5.13
C TYR A 34 9.49 -3.61 -5.02
N ARG A 35 8.95 -4.66 -4.38
CA ARG A 35 9.59 -6.00 -4.28
C ARG A 35 9.80 -6.69 -5.63
N HIS A 36 9.10 -6.25 -6.68
CA HIS A 36 9.33 -6.72 -8.04
C HIS A 36 10.40 -5.90 -8.79
N THR A 37 10.90 -4.83 -8.20
CA THR A 37 11.97 -4.01 -8.78
C THR A 37 13.34 -4.67 -8.51
N GLU A 38 14.25 -4.59 -9.47
CA GLU A 38 15.60 -5.13 -9.32
C GLU A 38 16.41 -4.28 -8.32
N GLY A 39 17.09 -4.92 -7.37
CA GLY A 39 17.80 -4.21 -6.29
C GLY A 39 16.94 -3.76 -5.10
N HIS A 40 15.73 -4.31 -4.96
CA HIS A 40 14.87 -4.03 -3.81
C HIS A 40 15.44 -4.59 -2.51
N GLU A 41 15.19 -3.89 -1.41
CA GLU A 41 15.48 -4.43 -0.08
C GLU A 41 14.37 -5.37 0.39
N PRO A 42 14.72 -6.51 1.03
CA PRO A 42 13.74 -7.50 1.49
C PRO A 42 12.83 -6.95 2.58
N ASP A 43 13.35 -6.02 3.39
CA ASP A 43 12.63 -5.38 4.48
C ASP A 43 12.46 -3.89 4.16
N ALA A 44 11.39 -3.55 3.45
CA ALA A 44 11.04 -2.19 3.09
C ALA A 44 9.60 -1.87 3.49
N ARG A 45 9.33 -0.61 3.82
CA ARG A 45 7.98 -0.11 4.13
C ARG A 45 7.65 1.09 3.26
N ILE A 46 6.39 1.18 2.87
CA ILE A 46 5.86 2.32 2.12
C ILE A 46 5.30 3.33 3.11
N ASP A 47 5.89 4.52 3.13
CA ASP A 47 5.40 5.66 3.89
C ASP A 47 4.61 6.58 2.96
N ILE A 48 3.41 6.97 3.39
CA ILE A 48 2.51 7.83 2.60
C ILE A 48 2.11 9.01 3.46
N ASP A 49 2.48 10.22 3.02
CA ASP A 49 2.08 11.44 3.69
C ASP A 49 0.61 11.76 3.38
N ARG A 50 -0.26 11.65 4.38
CA ARG A 50 -1.70 11.89 4.24
C ARG A 50 -2.09 13.34 3.94
N LYS A 51 -1.18 14.29 4.04
CA LYS A 51 -1.46 15.72 3.75
C LYS A 51 -1.15 16.06 2.30
N THR A 52 -0.04 15.53 1.80
CA THR A 52 0.55 15.87 0.50
C THR A 52 0.40 14.75 -0.53
N GLY A 53 0.05 13.53 -0.09
CA GLY A 53 -0.01 12.33 -0.94
C GLY A 53 1.36 11.89 -1.48
N VAL A 54 2.45 12.35 -0.87
CA VAL A 54 3.82 11.94 -1.24
C VAL A 54 4.07 10.54 -0.70
N VAL A 55 4.65 9.68 -1.55
CA VAL A 55 5.02 8.32 -1.19
C VAL A 55 6.52 8.18 -1.14
N LYS A 56 7.01 7.53 -0.09
CA LYS A 56 8.41 7.20 0.12
C LYS A 56 8.57 5.73 0.41
N VAL A 57 9.69 5.17 -0.03
CA VAL A 57 10.10 3.81 0.31
C VAL A 57 11.19 3.92 1.35
N ILE A 58 10.91 3.40 2.54
CA ILE A 58 11.88 3.34 3.62
C ILE A 58 12.38 1.91 3.70
N ALA A 59 13.60 1.69 3.24
CA ALA A 59 14.30 0.43 3.43
C ALA A 59 14.83 0.37 4.86
N ARG A 60 14.77 -0.82 5.46
CA ARG A 60 15.31 -1.09 6.78
C ARG A 60 16.16 -2.34 6.70
N GLN A 61 17.31 -2.28 7.37
CA GLN A 61 18.18 -3.42 7.58
C GLN A 61 18.03 -3.85 9.02
N THR A 62 17.64 -5.11 9.22
CA THR A 62 17.55 -5.74 10.54
C THR A 62 18.64 -6.77 10.72
N ASP A 63 19.07 -6.97 11.96
CA ASP A 63 19.99 -8.05 12.32
C ASP A 63 19.26 -9.42 12.40
N ALA A 64 19.98 -10.49 12.73
CA ALA A 64 19.43 -11.84 12.89
C ALA A 64 18.38 -11.93 14.02
N ASP A 65 18.48 -11.09 15.04
CA ASP A 65 17.50 -10.95 16.14
C ASP A 65 16.33 -10.01 15.79
N GLY A 66 16.31 -9.45 14.57
CA GLY A 66 15.24 -8.56 14.10
C GLY A 66 15.35 -7.12 14.62
N ASN A 67 16.48 -6.73 15.22
CA ASN A 67 16.68 -5.35 15.64
C ASN A 67 17.02 -4.47 14.43
N LEU A 68 16.40 -3.30 14.34
CA LEU A 68 16.69 -2.31 13.30
C LEU A 68 18.14 -1.82 13.44
N LEU A 69 18.98 -2.16 12.46
CA LEU A 69 20.36 -1.69 12.37
C LEU A 69 20.44 -0.35 11.63
N HIS A 70 19.74 -0.24 10.52
CA HIS A 70 19.80 0.95 9.66
C HIS A 70 18.47 1.15 8.92
N GLU A 71 18.05 2.40 8.74
CA GLU A 71 16.94 2.75 7.84
C GLU A 71 17.37 3.88 6.90
N TRP A 72 17.01 3.79 5.62
CA TRP A 72 17.28 4.81 4.61
C TRP A 72 16.11 4.97 3.65
N ASP A 73 16.07 6.14 3.00
CA ASP A 73 15.14 6.39 1.90
C ASP A 73 15.68 5.71 0.64
N ASP A 74 14.98 4.68 0.19
CA ASP A 74 15.27 3.92 -1.02
C ASP A 74 14.22 4.24 -2.10
N THR A 75 13.64 5.44 -2.05
CA THR A 75 12.54 5.81 -2.95
C THR A 75 13.06 5.89 -4.39
N PRO A 76 12.62 4.99 -5.30
CA PRO A 76 13.12 5.01 -6.67
C PRO A 76 12.67 6.27 -7.42
N GLU A 77 13.46 6.71 -8.40
CA GLU A 77 13.09 7.82 -9.26
C GLU A 77 11.78 7.52 -10.01
N GLY A 78 10.80 8.40 -9.87
CA GLY A 78 9.48 8.23 -10.50
C GLY A 78 8.52 7.29 -9.76
N PHE A 79 8.90 6.72 -8.61
CA PHE A 79 8.01 5.86 -7.82
C PHE A 79 6.72 6.56 -7.39
N GLY A 80 6.77 7.88 -7.15
CA GLY A 80 5.58 8.69 -6.89
C GLY A 80 4.51 8.60 -8.00
N ARG A 81 4.90 8.39 -9.26
CA ARG A 81 3.95 8.19 -10.38
C ARG A 81 3.28 6.82 -10.32
N ILE A 82 4.05 5.79 -9.96
CA ILE A 82 3.55 4.44 -9.75
C ILE A 82 2.55 4.47 -8.59
N ALA A 83 2.94 5.11 -7.48
CA ALA A 83 2.09 5.35 -6.32
C ALA A 83 0.76 6.03 -6.66
N ALA A 84 0.80 7.15 -7.39
CA ALA A 84 -0.42 7.85 -7.81
C ALA A 84 -1.33 6.96 -8.67
N THR A 85 -0.76 6.17 -9.56
CA THR A 85 -1.51 5.28 -10.46
C THR A 85 -2.16 4.12 -9.68
N THR A 86 -1.39 3.46 -8.82
CA THR A 86 -1.86 2.38 -7.95
C THR A 86 -2.92 2.88 -6.99
N ALA A 87 -2.71 4.03 -6.35
CA ALA A 87 -3.69 4.62 -5.44
C ALA A 87 -5.03 4.87 -6.15
N ARG A 88 -4.99 5.51 -7.31
CA ARG A 88 -6.19 5.72 -8.13
C ARG A 88 -6.88 4.40 -8.48
N GLN A 89 -6.12 3.37 -8.85
CA GLN A 89 -6.68 2.07 -9.19
C GLN A 89 -7.33 1.40 -7.99
N VAL A 90 -6.69 1.42 -6.82
CA VAL A 90 -7.24 0.87 -5.56
C VAL A 90 -8.51 1.60 -5.15
N ILE A 91 -8.52 2.93 -5.22
CA ILE A 91 -9.69 3.77 -4.96
C ILE A 91 -10.85 3.37 -5.89
N LEU A 92 -10.59 3.28 -7.20
CA LEU A 92 -11.60 2.88 -8.18
C LEU A 92 -12.06 1.43 -8.00
N GLN A 93 -11.15 0.53 -7.60
CA GLN A 93 -11.47 -0.85 -7.26
C GLN A 93 -12.39 -0.89 -6.05
N ARG A 94 -12.09 -0.18 -4.97
CA ARG A 94 -12.93 -0.15 -3.75
C ARG A 94 -14.28 0.49 -4.00
N LEU A 95 -14.35 1.54 -4.83
CA LEU A 95 -15.62 2.11 -5.27
C LEU A 95 -16.46 1.08 -6.03
N ARG A 96 -15.86 0.32 -6.96
CA ARG A 96 -16.54 -0.76 -7.70
C ARG A 96 -16.95 -1.91 -6.77
N ASP A 97 -16.04 -2.34 -5.92
CA ASP A 97 -16.23 -3.48 -5.05
C ASP A 97 -17.34 -3.18 -4.06
N ALA A 98 -17.38 -1.99 -3.47
CA ALA A 98 -18.48 -1.59 -2.58
C ALA A 98 -19.82 -1.32 -3.29
N GLU A 99 -19.86 -1.27 -4.63
CA GLU A 99 -21.11 -1.37 -5.40
C GLU A 99 -21.52 -2.84 -5.59
N ASN A 100 -20.54 -3.76 -5.62
CA ASN A 100 -20.68 -5.18 -5.90
C ASN A 100 -20.67 -6.08 -4.63
N GLU A 101 -20.27 -5.56 -3.47
CA GLU A 101 -20.00 -6.25 -2.19
C GLU A 101 -21.29 -6.77 -1.55
N LYS A 102 -22.47 -6.36 -2.04
CA LYS A 102 -23.70 -7.12 -1.78
C LYS A 102 -23.61 -8.59 -2.22
N THR A 103 -22.56 -9.00 -2.93
CA THR A 103 -22.41 -10.36 -3.50
C THR A 103 -21.16 -11.13 -3.04
N TYR A 104 -20.16 -10.52 -2.38
CA TYR A 104 -18.79 -11.10 -2.31
C TYR A 104 -18.19 -11.32 -0.89
N GLY A 105 -19.02 -11.52 0.14
CA GLY A 105 -18.55 -11.71 1.53
C GLY A 105 -17.79 -13.01 1.88
N GLU A 106 -17.30 -13.81 0.92
CA GLU A 106 -16.94 -15.22 1.20
C GLU A 106 -15.47 -15.64 0.97
N PHE A 107 -14.55 -14.77 0.51
CA PHE A 107 -13.22 -15.26 0.03
C PHE A 107 -11.95 -14.86 0.81
N ALA A 108 -11.99 -14.03 1.84
CA ALA A 108 -10.75 -13.51 2.48
C ALA A 108 -10.29 -14.27 3.75
N ALA A 109 -10.76 -15.50 4.01
CA ALA A 109 -10.41 -16.25 5.21
C ALA A 109 -9.27 -17.28 5.02
N HIS A 110 -8.69 -17.41 3.83
CA HIS A 110 -7.82 -18.56 3.53
C HIS A 110 -6.54 -18.23 2.76
N GLU A 111 -5.67 -17.32 3.22
CA GLU A 111 -4.27 -17.36 2.78
C GLU A 111 -3.29 -16.76 3.81
N ALA A 112 -2.98 -17.53 4.85
CA ALA A 112 -1.77 -17.35 5.66
C ALA A 112 -1.40 -18.67 6.37
N THR A 113 -1.31 -19.77 5.61
CA THR A 113 -0.62 -20.97 6.10
C THR A 113 0.16 -21.59 4.93
N SER A 114 1.42 -21.18 4.81
CA SER A 114 2.48 -21.95 4.17
C SER A 114 3.82 -21.29 4.51
N SER A 115 4.28 -21.58 5.72
CA SER A 115 5.70 -21.60 6.03
C SER A 115 6.06 -23.10 6.03
N PRO A 116 6.84 -23.61 5.06
CA PRO A 116 7.30 -24.99 5.11
C PRO A 116 8.58 -25.08 5.95
N GLU A 117 8.57 -25.96 6.96
CA GLU A 117 9.76 -26.66 7.49
C GLU A 117 9.52 -28.16 7.39
#